data_AF-R7UQ25-F1
#
_entry.id   AF-R7UQ25-F1
#
_cell.length_a   1.000
_cell.length_b   1.000
_cell.length_c   1.000
_cell.angle_alpha   90.00
_cell.angle_beta   90.00
_cell.angle_gamma   90.00
#
_symmetry.space_group_name_H-M   'P 1'
#
loop_
_entity.id
_entity.type
_entity.pdbx_description
1 polymer ?
#
loop_
_entity_poly.entity_id
_entity_poly.type
_entity_poly.pdbx_seq_one_letter_code
_entity_poly.pdbx_strand_id
1 'polypeptide(L)'
;KRSLILKYYDDGHKFITLFPDGTGTVFYPSGRVAITISSVELGLYTYIAQDDTPDQNVLAVFKSDGHAICNYYHHGTVRLHLDQIGGIELDQKGGRRRKWHWKEQIEHVHAPPIQPITFALSPIISVRLKGQESISLTFTYAKYSCRFQVGARLKPISRQPTQIGEVSFKQINLRLRK
;
A
#
# COMPACT_ATOMS: atom_id res chain seq x y z
N LYS A 1 7.65 -18.34 -14.24
CA LYS A 1 6.58 -18.67 -13.26
C LYS A 1 7.03 -18.10 -11.91
N ARG A 2 6.21 -17.31 -11.19
CA ARG A 2 6.57 -16.89 -9.81
C ARG A 2 6.52 -18.13 -8.90
N SER A 3 7.44 -18.21 -7.94
CA SER A 3 7.50 -19.30 -6.95
C SER A 3 7.05 -18.79 -5.58
N LEU A 4 6.70 -19.73 -4.69
CA LEU A 4 6.49 -19.43 -3.28
C LEU A 4 7.77 -18.79 -2.69
N ILE A 5 7.62 -17.70 -1.96
CA ILE A 5 8.69 -17.06 -1.19
C ILE A 5 8.40 -17.31 0.28
N LEU A 6 9.32 -18.01 0.94
CA LEU A 6 9.37 -18.16 2.39
C LEU A 6 10.69 -17.59 2.87
N LYS A 7 10.64 -16.67 3.83
CA LYS A 7 11.83 -16.22 4.54
C LYS A 7 11.57 -16.23 6.04
N TYR A 8 12.64 -16.39 6.79
CA TYR A 8 12.63 -16.55 8.23
C TYR A 8 13.57 -15.54 8.88
N TYR A 9 13.28 -15.23 10.13
CA TYR A 9 14.20 -14.56 11.04
C TYR A 9 15.33 -15.52 11.46
N ASP A 10 16.38 -14.98 12.11
CA ASP A 10 17.54 -15.77 12.55
C ASP A 10 17.15 -16.81 13.60
N ASP A 11 16.06 -16.57 14.36
CA ASP A 11 15.50 -17.48 15.35
C ASP A 11 14.59 -18.57 14.76
N GLY A 12 14.41 -18.58 13.44
CA GLY A 12 13.59 -19.55 12.72
C GLY A 12 12.10 -19.20 12.62
N HIS A 13 11.62 -18.11 13.23
CA HIS A 13 10.25 -17.66 13.04
C HIS A 13 10.05 -17.13 11.61
N LYS A 14 8.82 -17.27 11.08
CA LYS A 14 8.51 -16.76 9.74
C LYS A 14 8.64 -15.24 9.73
N PHE A 15 9.30 -14.71 8.70
CA PHE A 15 9.32 -13.29 8.39
C PHE A 15 8.30 -12.95 7.29
N ILE A 16 8.30 -13.70 6.19
CA ILE A 16 7.37 -13.49 5.08
C ILE A 16 7.01 -14.81 4.41
N THR A 17 5.73 -14.93 4.05
CA THR A 17 5.18 -15.95 3.15
C THR A 17 4.49 -15.23 2.00
N LEU A 18 4.93 -15.45 0.75
CA LEU A 18 4.30 -14.86 -0.43
C LEU A 18 4.07 -15.94 -1.49
N PHE A 19 2.81 -16.10 -1.90
CA PHE A 19 2.40 -17.07 -2.90
C PHE A 19 2.67 -16.58 -4.33
N PRO A 20 2.74 -17.48 -5.33
CA PRO A 20 2.95 -17.12 -6.73
C PRO A 20 1.95 -16.11 -7.31
N ASP A 21 0.73 -16.08 -6.77
CA ASP A 21 -0.34 -15.17 -7.15
C ASP A 21 -0.20 -13.77 -6.54
N GLY A 22 0.81 -13.53 -5.70
CA GLY A 22 1.09 -12.25 -5.04
C GLY A 22 0.39 -12.06 -3.68
N THR A 23 -0.46 -13.00 -3.25
CA THR A 23 -1.04 -13.00 -1.90
C THR A 23 -0.02 -13.49 -0.87
N GLY A 24 -0.25 -13.21 0.42
CA GLY A 24 0.64 -13.65 1.46
C GLY A 24 0.57 -12.85 2.74
N THR A 25 1.58 -13.03 3.59
CA THR A 25 1.63 -12.48 4.93
C THR A 25 3.07 -12.15 5.32
N VAL A 26 3.26 -10.98 5.92
CA VAL A 26 4.47 -10.57 6.64
C VAL A 26 4.17 -10.67 8.13
N PHE A 27 5.13 -11.16 8.90
CA PHE A 27 5.02 -11.37 10.33
C PHE A 27 5.97 -10.45 11.07
N TYR A 28 5.63 -10.12 12.31
CA TYR A 28 6.54 -9.55 13.29
C TYR A 28 7.46 -10.63 13.88
N PRO A 29 8.59 -10.24 14.51
CA PRO A 29 9.41 -11.18 15.28
C PRO A 29 8.64 -11.89 16.39
N SER A 30 7.59 -11.25 16.92
CA SER A 30 6.65 -11.85 17.88
C SER A 30 5.85 -13.04 17.32
N GLY A 31 5.90 -13.28 16.00
CA GLY A 31 5.08 -14.25 15.29
C GLY A 31 3.68 -13.73 14.90
N ARG A 32 3.28 -12.55 15.37
CA ARG A 32 2.00 -11.93 15.00
C ARG A 32 2.02 -11.40 13.56
N VAL A 33 0.85 -11.21 12.97
CA VAL A 33 0.73 -10.70 11.61
C VAL A 33 1.04 -9.20 11.59
N ALA A 34 1.88 -8.80 10.63
CA ALA A 34 2.22 -7.41 10.38
C ALA A 34 1.49 -6.86 9.15
N ILE A 35 1.54 -7.60 8.03
CA ILE A 35 0.89 -7.21 6.77
C ILE A 35 0.26 -8.43 6.14
N THR A 36 -1.05 -8.38 5.89
CA THR A 36 -1.76 -9.35 5.05
C THR A 36 -1.94 -8.80 3.64
N ILE A 37 -1.69 -9.64 2.64
CA ILE A 37 -1.89 -9.35 1.22
C ILE A 37 -2.92 -10.34 0.70
N SER A 38 -4.12 -9.86 0.45
CA SER A 38 -5.21 -10.66 -0.12
C SER A 38 -5.57 -10.15 -1.52
N SER A 39 -6.29 -10.97 -2.27
CA SER A 39 -6.75 -10.62 -3.61
C SER A 39 -8.08 -11.31 -3.88
N VAL A 40 -9.00 -10.59 -4.51
CA VAL A 40 -10.29 -11.14 -4.99
C VAL A 40 -10.23 -11.41 -6.50
N GLU A 41 -9.50 -10.58 -7.24
CA GLU A 41 -9.23 -10.73 -8.68
C GLU A 41 -7.72 -10.61 -8.89
N LEU A 42 -7.15 -11.49 -9.71
CA LEU A 42 -5.70 -11.55 -9.95
C LEU A 42 -5.12 -10.17 -10.31
N GLY A 43 -4.17 -9.71 -9.51
CA GLY A 43 -3.51 -8.41 -9.70
C GLY A 43 -4.19 -7.23 -9.00
N LEU A 44 -5.39 -7.41 -8.44
CA LEU A 44 -6.06 -6.47 -7.54
C LEU A 44 -5.89 -6.95 -6.10
N TYR A 45 -4.93 -6.33 -5.40
CA TYR A 45 -4.60 -6.67 -4.03
C TYR A 45 -5.23 -5.70 -3.04
N THR A 46 -5.53 -6.24 -1.86
CA THR A 46 -5.79 -5.49 -0.64
C THR A 46 -4.65 -5.76 0.34
N TYR A 47 -4.08 -4.69 0.89
CA TYR A 47 -3.04 -4.75 1.90
C TYR A 47 -3.63 -4.29 3.23
N ILE A 48 -3.47 -5.10 4.27
CA ILE A 48 -3.93 -4.78 5.62
C ILE A 48 -2.71 -4.81 6.53
N ALA A 49 -2.35 -3.66 7.10
CA ALA A 49 -1.30 -3.55 8.11
C ALA A 49 -1.92 -3.56 9.51
N GLN A 50 -1.34 -4.32 10.43
CA GLN A 50 -1.82 -4.47 11.81
C GLN A 50 -0.70 -4.17 12.79
N ASP A 51 -1.04 -3.78 14.01
CA ASP A 51 -0.06 -3.55 15.07
C ASP A 51 0.45 -4.84 15.72
N ASP A 52 1.57 -4.74 16.43
CA ASP A 52 2.18 -5.86 17.13
C ASP A 52 1.64 -5.98 18.57
N THR A 53 0.32 -5.84 18.75
CA THR A 53 -0.35 -6.03 20.03
C THR A 53 -1.21 -7.30 20.03
N PRO A 54 -1.62 -7.83 21.20
CA PRO A 54 -2.58 -8.93 21.25
C PRO A 54 -3.89 -8.65 20.50
N ASP A 55 -4.33 -7.39 20.47
CA ASP A 55 -5.58 -6.98 19.82
C ASP A 55 -5.45 -6.83 18.29
N GLN A 56 -4.22 -6.78 17.75
CA GLN A 56 -3.94 -6.74 16.30
C GLN A 56 -4.71 -5.62 15.57
N ASN A 57 -4.73 -4.42 16.15
CA ASN A 57 -5.50 -3.30 15.61
C ASN A 57 -5.04 -2.96 14.18
N VAL A 58 -6.00 -2.64 13.32
CA VAL A 58 -5.70 -2.26 11.93
C VAL A 58 -5.04 -0.88 11.90
N LEU A 59 -3.81 -0.85 11.43
CA LEU A 59 -3.04 0.37 11.21
C LEU A 59 -3.33 0.99 9.86
N ALA A 60 -3.52 0.18 8.82
CA ALA A 60 -3.88 0.69 7.50
C ALA A 60 -4.53 -0.37 6.62
N VAL A 61 -5.37 0.09 5.69
CA VAL A 61 -5.89 -0.72 4.58
C VAL A 61 -5.61 0.03 3.28
N PHE A 62 -5.07 -0.66 2.28
CA PHE A 62 -4.90 -0.14 0.92
C PHE A 62 -5.55 -1.09 -0.06
N LYS A 63 -6.42 -0.56 -0.93
CA LYS A 63 -7.04 -1.31 -2.02
C LYS A 63 -6.50 -0.83 -3.37
N SER A 64 -6.41 -1.76 -4.31
CA SER A 64 -6.00 -1.45 -5.69
C SER A 64 -6.99 -0.51 -6.41
N ASP A 65 -8.21 -0.35 -5.91
CA ASP A 65 -9.21 0.58 -6.45
C ASP A 65 -8.97 2.06 -6.05
N GLY A 66 -7.87 2.35 -5.34
CA GLY A 66 -7.47 3.70 -4.93
C GLY A 66 -7.97 4.14 -3.57
N HIS A 67 -8.80 3.35 -2.88
CA HIS A 67 -9.16 3.66 -1.50
C HIS A 67 -8.07 3.21 -0.54
N ALA A 68 -7.81 4.05 0.46
CA ALA A 68 -6.97 3.68 1.58
C ALA A 68 -7.37 4.41 2.85
N ILE A 69 -7.10 3.76 3.98
CA ILE A 69 -7.18 4.38 5.30
C ILE A 69 -5.91 4.07 6.07
N CYS A 70 -5.41 5.03 6.84
CA CYS A 70 -4.33 4.84 7.79
C CYS A 70 -4.72 5.46 9.12
N ASN A 71 -4.42 4.77 10.22
CA ASN A 71 -4.73 5.20 11.57
C ASN A 71 -3.46 5.63 12.32
N TYR A 72 -3.64 6.46 13.34
CA TYR A 72 -2.59 6.75 14.31
C TYR A 72 -2.33 5.52 15.20
N TYR A 73 -1.05 5.23 15.42
CA TYR A 73 -0.59 4.18 16.33
C TYR A 73 -1.16 4.40 17.74
N HIS A 74 -1.68 3.34 18.37
CA HIS A 74 -2.34 3.29 19.69
C HIS A 74 -3.64 4.12 19.87
N HIS A 75 -3.83 5.21 19.13
CA HIS A 75 -5.05 6.04 19.23
C HIS A 75 -6.20 5.51 18.37
N GLY A 76 -5.90 4.84 17.26
CA GLY A 76 -6.90 4.33 16.32
C GLY A 76 -7.63 5.40 15.50
N THR A 77 -7.40 6.69 15.75
CA THR A 77 -7.99 7.77 14.96
C THR A 77 -7.42 7.81 13.54
N VAL A 78 -8.26 8.16 12.57
CA VAL A 78 -7.85 8.23 11.16
C VAL A 78 -6.82 9.34 10.98
N ARG A 79 -5.71 8.99 10.35
CA ARG A 79 -4.64 9.91 9.93
C ARG A 79 -4.70 10.22 8.45
N LEU A 80 -5.02 9.24 7.62
CA LEU A 80 -5.06 9.37 6.17
C LEU A 80 -6.31 8.69 5.64
N HIS A 81 -7.02 9.37 4.75
CA HIS A 81 -8.08 8.78 3.95
C HIS A 81 -7.84 9.13 2.49
N LEU A 82 -7.84 8.12 1.62
CA LEU A 82 -7.67 8.25 0.18
C LEU A 82 -8.86 7.64 -0.55
N ASP A 83 -9.18 8.21 -1.70
CA ASP A 83 -10.13 7.66 -2.67
C ASP A 83 -9.62 7.90 -4.10
N GLN A 84 -10.48 7.67 -5.09
CA GLN A 84 -10.15 7.85 -6.50
C GLN A 84 -10.02 9.32 -6.95
N ILE A 85 -10.51 10.27 -6.14
CA ILE A 85 -10.57 11.69 -6.45
C ILE A 85 -9.41 12.43 -5.79
N GLY A 86 -9.05 12.07 -4.56
CA GLY A 86 -7.98 12.74 -3.82
C GLY A 86 -7.63 12.06 -2.49
N GLY A 87 -7.26 12.90 -1.54
CA GLY A 87 -6.99 12.45 -0.18
C GLY A 87 -7.07 13.56 0.86
N ILE A 88 -7.17 13.13 2.11
CA ILE A 88 -7.22 13.98 3.30
C ILE A 88 -6.23 13.42 4.32
N GLU A 89 -5.38 14.28 4.87
CA GLU A 89 -4.59 13.97 6.07
C GLU A 89 -5.20 14.72 7.26
N LEU A 90 -5.42 13.98 8.34
CA LEU A 90 -5.94 14.47 9.61
C LEU A 90 -4.84 14.46 10.67
N ASP A 91 -4.99 15.31 11.68
CA ASP A 91 -4.23 15.24 12.93
C ASP A 91 -4.87 14.25 13.92
N GLN A 92 -4.21 14.02 15.06
CA GLN A 92 -4.68 13.06 16.07
C GLN A 92 -6.04 13.41 16.70
N LYS A 93 -6.47 14.68 16.61
CA LYS A 93 -7.77 15.18 17.10
C LYS A 93 -8.84 15.15 16.00
N GLY A 94 -8.52 14.64 14.81
CA GLY A 94 -9.40 14.64 13.65
C GLY A 94 -9.43 15.96 12.87
N GLY A 95 -8.58 16.93 13.24
CA GLY A 95 -8.45 18.20 12.52
C GLY A 95 -7.80 18.00 11.16
N ARG A 96 -8.31 18.67 10.12
CA ARG A 96 -7.79 18.53 8.76
C ARG A 96 -6.44 19.26 8.60
N ARG A 97 -5.37 18.50 8.35
CA ARG A 97 -4.03 19.05 8.06
C ARG A 97 -3.85 19.36 6.59
N ARG A 98 -4.28 18.45 5.71
CA ARG A 98 -4.15 18.58 4.25
C ARG A 98 -5.36 17.99 3.53
N LYS A 99 -5.68 18.55 2.37
CA LYS A 99 -6.61 17.99 1.39
C LYS A 99 -6.05 18.27 0.00
N TRP A 100 -6.12 17.29 -0.89
CA TRP A 100 -5.68 17.42 -2.27
C TRP A 100 -6.57 16.59 -3.20
N HIS A 101 -6.54 16.91 -4.48
CA HIS A 101 -7.12 16.10 -5.55
C HIS A 101 -6.00 15.55 -6.44
N TRP A 102 -6.20 14.37 -7.02
CA TRP A 102 -5.21 13.74 -7.90
C TRP A 102 -5.12 14.43 -9.26
N LYS A 103 -6.26 14.85 -9.83
CA LYS A 103 -6.38 15.35 -11.22
C LYS A 103 -6.15 16.86 -11.36
N GLU A 104 -6.42 17.66 -10.34
CA GLU A 104 -6.15 19.10 -10.35
C GLU A 104 -4.64 19.44 -10.43
N GLN A 105 -3.77 18.44 -10.34
CA GLN A 105 -2.34 18.59 -10.56
C GLN A 105 -1.95 18.77 -12.04
N ILE A 106 -2.86 18.51 -12.99
CA ILE A 106 -2.55 18.51 -14.43
C ILE A 106 -2.87 19.86 -15.10
N GLU A 107 -3.86 20.61 -14.60
CA GLU A 107 -4.37 21.81 -15.30
C GLU A 107 -3.63 23.11 -14.96
N HIS A 108 -2.85 23.15 -13.89
CA HIS A 108 -2.00 24.28 -13.55
C HIS A 108 -0.53 23.90 -13.66
N VAL A 109 0.09 24.24 -14.79
CA VAL A 109 1.52 24.04 -15.09
C VAL A 109 2.47 24.64 -14.02
N HIS A 110 1.93 25.47 -13.10
CA HIS A 110 2.66 26.11 -12.00
C HIS A 110 2.31 25.58 -10.60
N ALA A 111 1.38 24.63 -10.47
CA ALA A 111 1.08 24.01 -9.17
C ALA A 111 2.14 22.95 -8.84
N PRO A 112 2.85 23.05 -7.70
CA PRO A 112 3.86 22.06 -7.35
C PRO A 112 3.20 20.68 -7.16
N PRO A 113 3.86 19.58 -7.58
CA PRO A 113 3.36 18.23 -7.36
C PRO A 113 3.10 17.98 -5.87
N ILE A 114 2.20 17.03 -5.55
CA ILE A 114 1.90 16.69 -4.15
C ILE A 114 3.23 16.42 -3.45
N GLN A 115 3.54 17.22 -2.43
CA GLN A 115 4.72 16.97 -1.63
C GLN A 115 4.58 15.59 -0.98
N PRO A 116 5.61 14.73 -1.08
CA PRO A 116 5.52 13.37 -0.58
C PRO A 116 5.08 13.34 0.90
N ILE A 117 3.99 12.62 1.16
CA ILE A 117 3.50 12.37 2.51
C ILE A 117 4.22 11.13 3.02
N THR A 118 5.02 11.26 4.07
CA THR A 118 5.73 10.13 4.69
C THR A 118 5.44 10.09 6.17
N PHE A 119 5.08 8.92 6.68
CA PHE A 119 4.87 8.73 8.10
C PHE A 119 4.98 7.27 8.54
N ALA A 120 5.31 7.09 9.82
CA ALA A 120 5.23 5.80 10.50
C ALA A 120 3.77 5.47 10.89
N LEU A 121 3.37 4.23 10.63
CA LEU A 121 2.16 3.59 11.18
C LEU A 121 2.45 2.94 12.54
N SER A 122 3.69 2.48 12.73
CA SER A 122 4.26 1.95 13.97
C SER A 122 5.79 2.11 13.88
N PRO A 123 6.57 1.78 14.93
CA PRO A 123 8.03 1.82 14.86
C PRO A 123 8.64 0.99 13.71
N ILE A 124 7.93 -0.03 13.22
CA ILE A 124 8.41 -1.00 12.22
C ILE A 124 7.75 -0.78 10.85
N ILE A 125 6.52 -0.25 10.81
CA ILE A 125 5.76 -0.07 9.56
C ILE A 125 5.65 1.41 9.22
N SER A 126 5.94 1.75 7.96
CA SER A 126 5.81 3.12 7.44
C SER A 126 5.15 3.19 6.07
N VAL A 127 4.55 4.34 5.79
CA VAL A 127 3.89 4.68 4.53
C VAL A 127 4.60 5.87 3.90
N ARG A 128 4.77 5.79 2.57
CA ARG A 128 5.19 6.92 1.74
C ARG A 128 4.27 7.04 0.54
N LEU A 129 3.61 8.18 0.42
CA LEU A 129 2.70 8.54 -0.66
C LEU A 129 3.34 9.67 -1.47
N LYS A 130 3.50 9.45 -2.76
CA LYS A 130 3.95 10.46 -3.74
C LYS A 130 2.88 10.82 -4.77
N GLY A 131 1.87 9.97 -4.91
CA GLY A 131 0.79 10.11 -5.88
C GLY A 131 -0.12 8.90 -5.82
N GLN A 132 -1.23 8.94 -6.58
CA GLN A 132 -2.29 7.94 -6.54
C GLN A 132 -1.78 6.51 -6.79
N GLU A 133 -0.91 6.32 -7.77
CA GLU A 133 -0.31 5.02 -8.11
C GLU A 133 1.03 4.77 -7.40
N SER A 134 1.58 5.80 -6.74
CA SER A 134 2.92 5.80 -6.13
C SER A 134 2.83 5.89 -4.61
N ILE A 135 2.33 4.80 -4.01
CA ILE A 135 2.25 4.61 -2.55
C ILE A 135 3.02 3.35 -2.16
N SER A 136 3.95 3.49 -1.22
CA SER A 136 4.72 2.36 -0.69
C SER A 136 4.43 2.11 0.79
N LEU A 137 4.12 0.87 1.12
CA LEU A 137 4.04 0.34 2.48
C LEU A 137 5.33 -0.43 2.78
N THR A 138 6.08 -0.04 3.81
CA THR A 138 7.37 -0.64 4.14
C THR A 138 7.34 -1.20 5.55
N PHE A 139 7.80 -2.45 5.71
CA PHE A 139 8.12 -3.07 6.98
C PHE A 139 9.64 -3.12 7.13
N THR A 140 10.16 -2.70 8.28
CA THR A 140 11.61 -2.75 8.57
C THR A 140 11.86 -3.08 10.04
N TYR A 141 12.54 -4.20 10.28
CA TYR A 141 13.01 -4.62 11.59
C TYR A 141 14.46 -5.13 11.48
N ALA A 142 15.40 -4.43 12.11
CA ALA A 142 16.84 -4.73 11.98
C ALA A 142 17.27 -4.87 10.50
N LYS A 143 17.81 -6.03 10.11
CA LYS A 143 18.21 -6.35 8.72
C LYS A 143 17.05 -6.82 7.83
N TYR A 144 15.88 -7.07 8.40
CA TYR A 144 14.72 -7.60 7.67
C TYR A 144 13.84 -6.46 7.18
N SER A 145 13.69 -6.35 5.86
CA SER A 145 12.84 -5.34 5.26
C SER A 145 12.12 -5.88 4.03
N CYS A 146 10.88 -5.43 3.85
CA CYS A 146 10.13 -5.60 2.62
C CYS A 146 9.30 -4.36 2.34
N ARG A 147 9.07 -4.09 1.05
CA ARG A 147 8.29 -2.95 0.58
C ARG A 147 7.29 -3.41 -0.46
N PHE A 148 6.05 -2.96 -0.31
CA PHE A 148 4.97 -3.21 -1.25
C PHE A 148 4.53 -1.93 -1.93
N GLN A 149 4.23 -2.04 -3.22
CA GLN A 149 3.60 -0.97 -3.99
C GLN A 149 2.09 -1.11 -3.85
N VAL A 150 1.50 -0.25 -3.02
CA VAL A 150 0.09 -0.32 -2.59
C VAL A 150 -0.76 0.79 -3.21
N GLY A 151 -0.17 1.58 -4.11
CA GLY A 151 -0.91 2.61 -4.87
C GLY A 151 -1.98 2.01 -5.76
N ALA A 152 -2.90 2.86 -6.20
CA ALA A 152 -4.01 2.47 -7.05
C ALA A 152 -3.53 1.79 -8.34
N ARG A 153 -4.32 0.83 -8.83
CA ARG A 153 -4.19 0.18 -10.14
C ARG A 153 -5.50 0.36 -10.88
N LEU A 154 -5.83 1.61 -11.19
CA LEU A 154 -7.05 1.94 -11.90
C LEU A 154 -6.93 1.52 -13.36
N LYS A 155 -7.86 0.69 -13.84
CA LYS A 155 -8.03 0.52 -15.29
C LYS A 155 -8.53 1.88 -15.82
N PRO A 156 -7.91 2.50 -16.83
CA PRO A 156 -8.45 3.72 -17.41
C PRO A 156 -9.86 3.41 -17.90
N ILE A 157 -10.87 4.15 -17.41
CA ILE A 157 -12.20 4.12 -18.01
C ILE A 157 -12.00 4.75 -19.39
N SER A 158 -11.90 3.94 -20.45
CA SER A 158 -12.01 4.46 -21.79
C SER A 158 -13.40 5.07 -21.91
N ARG A 159 -13.48 6.40 -21.95
CA ARG A 159 -14.64 7.08 -22.50
C ARG A 159 -14.57 6.92 -24.02
N GLN A 160 -14.84 5.73 -24.52
CA GLN A 160 -15.13 5.52 -25.94
C GLN A 160 -16.38 4.64 -26.08
N PRO A 161 -17.32 4.98 -26.96
CA PRO A 161 -18.40 4.08 -27.33
C PRO A 161 -17.80 2.80 -27.89
N THR A 162 -18.35 1.66 -27.46
CA THR A 162 -17.98 0.29 -27.81
C THR A 162 -17.41 0.14 -29.23
N GLN A 163 -16.17 -0.35 -29.34
CA GLN A 163 -15.78 -1.28 -30.41
C GLN A 163 -14.82 -2.33 -29.86
N ILE A 164 -15.17 -3.60 -30.13
CA ILE A 164 -14.42 -4.80 -29.78
C ILE A 164 -13.21 -4.89 -30.72
N GLY A 165 -12.00 -5.02 -30.16
CA GLY A 165 -10.75 -5.20 -30.91
C GLY A 165 -9.61 -5.68 -30.00
N GLU A 166 -8.79 -6.59 -30.51
CA GLU A 166 -7.95 -7.56 -29.81
C GLU A 166 -6.88 -7.00 -28.85
N VAL A 167 -6.66 -7.71 -27.74
CA VAL A 167 -5.64 -7.38 -26.73
C VAL A 167 -4.32 -8.11 -27.03
N SER A 168 -3.28 -7.35 -27.36
CA SER A 168 -1.89 -7.82 -27.44
C SER A 168 -1.13 -7.50 -26.16
N PHE A 169 -0.49 -8.50 -25.55
CA PHE A 169 0.27 -8.36 -24.30
C PHE A 169 1.77 -8.24 -24.58
N LYS A 170 2.41 -7.17 -24.09
CA LYS A 170 3.88 -7.09 -23.94
C LYS A 170 4.29 -7.00 -22.46
N GLN A 171 5.36 -7.75 -22.16
CA GLN A 171 5.98 -8.11 -20.88
C GLN A 171 6.20 -6.99 -19.84
N ILE A 172 6.08 -7.37 -18.56
CA ILE A 172 6.55 -6.63 -17.39
C ILE A 172 7.97 -7.09 -17.02
N ASN A 173 8.92 -6.16 -16.94
CA ASN A 173 10.29 -6.38 -16.45
C ASN A 173 10.34 -6.29 -14.91
N LEU A 174 10.86 -7.32 -14.24
CA LEU A 174 11.34 -7.22 -12.85
C LEU A 174 12.85 -6.99 -12.86
N ARG A 175 13.32 -5.92 -12.21
CA ARG A 175 14.73 -5.74 -11.86
C ARG A 175 14.96 -6.19 -10.42
N LEU A 176 15.84 -7.18 -10.25
CA LEU A 176 16.49 -7.50 -8.98
C LEU A 176 17.76 -6.64 -8.88
N ARG A 177 17.97 -5.98 -7.75
CA ARG A 177 19.29 -5.43 -7.41
C ARG A 177 20.06 -6.52 -6.65
N LYS A 178 21.30 -6.73 -7.07
CA LYS A 178 22.30 -7.56 -6.38
C LYS A 178 22.62 -6.95 -5.03
#